data_AF-A0A7Y2VE51-F1
#
_entry.id   AF-A0A7Y2VE51-F1
#
_cell.length_a   1.000
_cell.length_b   1.000
_cell.length_c   1.000
_cell.angle_alpha   90.00
_cell.angle_beta   90.00
_cell.angle_gamma   90.00
#
_symmetry.space_group_name_H-M   'P 1'
#
loop_
_entity.id
_entity.type
_entity.pdbx_description
1 polymer ?
#
loop_
_entity_poly.entity_id
_entity_poly.type
_entity_poly.pdbx_seq_one_letter_code
_entity_poly.pdbx_strand_id
1 'polypeptide(L)'
;ILFIAFKKYWKPLSLFSFGVSWLIYCSWFAINFDTALHGSMAAFFAFLFFLIFYITFLAYKFIKKEVFSVLDVVLLLANSFILYGIGYSIIEQSSEGESYLGVFTLFNALLHGIVSFVAYRFKLADKNIFYLVTGLVLVFITISIPVQLDGNWVTLLWVGEAALLYYIGRTKNAGFYESMAYPLIVLFFLSLMHDWGDLGIASHLPDEAGNFAPFFNQVFLTSLLSAAALGYINYLFYKQPTSATWVKEQSLNRIISYGLSGLLIVVLYTSFSVEISNYWNQISSNYNTDILSSGPYHYFRDIESFRVMWQIIYTLLFLTLLGVVNNHKIKSRPLGIAALCLNAITLLAFLTSGLFLLSELRESYISYESFQGGVGEGMYIGVRYISFVLLALFLLVSHKSMKQEFMAIQANIAFDIVLVGVIGWVVTSELLHWLDLAGVSNTYKLWVSILWGVYALLLIATGIWKKKKHLRISAIILFSITLLKLFFYDIAHLNTLSKTIVFVSLGILLLLVSYLYNRFRNIIAGEEDSES
;
A
#
# COMPACT_ATOMS: atom_id res chain seq x y z
N ILE A 1 30.43 -19.88 44.79
CA ILE A 1 29.10 -20.51 44.66
C ILE A 1 29.09 -21.64 43.64
N LEU A 2 29.53 -21.40 42.39
CA LEU A 2 29.64 -22.41 41.31
C LEU A 2 30.19 -23.77 41.80
N PHE A 3 31.34 -23.76 42.49
CA PHE A 3 31.96 -24.97 43.04
C PHE A 3 31.05 -25.78 43.98
N ILE A 4 30.33 -25.10 44.88
CA ILE A 4 29.40 -25.73 45.84
C ILE A 4 28.16 -26.23 45.09
N ALA A 5 27.68 -25.44 44.14
CA ALA A 5 26.52 -25.76 43.32
C ALA A 5 26.77 -27.07 42.54
N PHE A 6 27.95 -27.21 41.92
CA PHE A 6 28.40 -28.42 41.25
C PHE A 6 28.62 -29.61 42.18
N LYS A 7 29.29 -29.40 43.33
CA LYS A 7 29.65 -30.50 44.24
C LYS A 7 28.45 -31.05 45.02
N LYS A 8 27.53 -30.18 45.45
CA LYS A 8 26.36 -30.55 46.28
C LYS A 8 25.02 -30.52 45.56
N TYR A 9 24.98 -30.14 44.29
CA TYR A 9 23.77 -30.11 43.47
C TYR A 9 22.64 -29.25 44.07
N TRP A 10 22.97 -28.00 44.39
CA TRP A 10 22.07 -27.13 45.15
C TRP A 10 21.29 -26.18 44.23
N LYS A 11 20.23 -26.69 43.58
CA LYS A 11 19.42 -25.94 42.60
C LYS A 11 18.87 -24.58 43.09
N PRO A 12 18.28 -24.46 44.31
CA PRO A 12 17.81 -23.18 44.80
C PRO A 12 18.93 -22.13 44.90
N LEU A 13 20.13 -22.56 45.31
CA LEU A 13 21.28 -21.68 45.40
C LEU A 13 21.70 -21.16 44.01
N SER A 14 21.71 -22.01 42.99
CA SER A 14 22.00 -21.56 41.62
C SER A 14 20.93 -20.62 41.05
N LEU A 15 19.65 -20.88 41.35
CA LEU A 15 18.55 -20.01 40.92
C LEU A 15 18.64 -18.62 41.57
N PHE A 16 18.84 -18.60 42.89
CA PHE A 16 19.00 -17.37 43.65
C PHE A 16 20.23 -16.59 43.19
N SER A 17 21.35 -17.28 42.97
CA SER A 17 22.58 -16.66 42.48
C SER A 17 22.40 -16.07 41.09
N PHE A 18 21.71 -16.76 40.18
CA PHE A 18 21.38 -16.26 38.85
C PHE A 18 20.57 -14.98 38.93
N GLY A 19 19.44 -15.02 39.66
CA GLY A 19 18.54 -13.88 39.79
C GLY A 19 19.22 -12.67 40.41
N VAL A 20 19.92 -12.84 41.53
CA VAL A 20 20.57 -11.72 42.23
C VAL A 20 21.76 -11.17 41.44
N SER A 21 22.57 -12.02 40.81
CA SER A 21 23.75 -11.55 40.06
C SER A 21 23.33 -10.73 38.85
N TRP A 22 22.36 -11.21 38.07
CA TRP A 22 21.84 -10.46 36.93
C TRP A 22 21.06 -9.23 37.36
N LEU A 23 20.29 -9.29 38.45
CA LEU A 23 19.59 -8.11 38.97
C LEU A 23 20.56 -7.00 39.36
N ILE A 24 21.60 -7.31 40.15
CA ILE A 24 22.61 -6.32 40.55
C ILE A 24 23.32 -5.76 39.32
N TYR A 25 23.75 -6.64 38.41
CA TYR A 25 24.45 -6.22 37.20
C TYR A 25 23.58 -5.33 36.31
N CYS A 26 22.36 -5.76 35.98
CA CYS A 26 21.45 -5.02 35.11
C CYS A 26 21.01 -3.70 35.76
N SER A 27 20.81 -3.65 37.09
CA SER A 27 20.50 -2.41 37.80
C SER A 27 21.65 -1.42 37.74
N TRP A 28 22.90 -1.87 37.94
CA TRP A 28 24.06 -1.01 37.76
C TRP A 28 24.19 -0.55 36.31
N PHE A 29 24.04 -1.47 35.35
CA PHE A 29 24.15 -1.20 33.93
C PHE A 29 23.11 -0.16 33.47
N ALA A 30 21.88 -0.23 33.95
CA ALA A 30 20.83 0.70 33.57
C ALA A 30 20.98 2.11 34.16
N ILE A 31 21.65 2.26 35.31
CA ILE A 31 21.67 3.52 36.07
C ILE A 31 22.99 4.27 35.92
N ASN A 32 24.12 3.56 35.91
CA ASN A 32 25.46 4.16 36.04
C ASN A 32 26.44 3.74 34.93
N PHE A 33 25.97 3.00 33.91
CA PHE A 33 26.84 2.57 32.84
C PHE A 33 27.30 3.75 31.99
N ASP A 34 28.57 3.71 31.61
CA ASP A 34 29.19 4.62 30.68
C ASP A 34 30.13 3.78 29.82
N THR A 35 29.92 3.80 28.51
CA THR A 35 30.63 2.91 27.56
C THR A 35 32.12 3.19 27.53
N ALA A 36 32.54 4.45 27.64
CA ALA A 36 33.94 4.85 27.59
C ALA A 36 34.69 4.43 28.86
N LEU A 37 34.05 4.52 30.02
CA LEU A 37 34.66 4.18 31.31
C LEU A 37 34.57 2.69 31.64
N HIS A 38 33.47 2.04 31.27
CA HIS A 38 33.11 0.72 31.81
C HIS A 38 32.93 -0.38 30.77
N GLY A 39 32.94 -0.09 29.46
CA GLY A 39 32.54 -1.02 28.41
C GLY A 39 33.24 -2.38 28.46
N SER A 40 34.57 -2.40 28.61
CA SER A 40 35.35 -3.64 28.67
C SER A 40 35.09 -4.45 29.94
N MET A 41 34.98 -3.79 31.10
CA MET A 41 34.67 -4.43 32.37
C MET A 41 33.25 -5.02 32.34
N ALA A 42 32.29 -4.24 31.84
CA ALA A 42 30.91 -4.67 31.66
C ALA A 42 30.83 -5.93 30.78
N ALA A 43 31.41 -5.88 29.58
CA ALA A 43 31.42 -7.01 28.65
C ALA A 43 32.05 -8.27 29.27
N PHE A 44 33.18 -8.12 29.98
CA PHE A 44 33.85 -9.24 30.67
C PHE A 44 32.94 -9.89 31.72
N PHE A 45 32.33 -9.10 32.62
CA PHE A 45 31.47 -9.65 33.66
C PHE A 45 30.17 -10.23 33.11
N ALA A 46 29.57 -9.61 32.09
CA ALA A 46 28.39 -10.15 31.41
C ALA A 46 28.69 -11.52 30.78
N PHE A 47 29.81 -11.65 30.07
CA PHE A 47 30.24 -12.92 29.47
C PHE A 47 30.61 -13.97 30.54
N LEU A 48 31.27 -13.54 31.62
CA LEU A 48 31.61 -14.42 32.73
C LEU A 48 30.35 -14.97 33.42
N PHE A 49 29.36 -14.12 33.71
CA PHE A 49 28.09 -14.55 34.29
C PHE A 49 27.33 -15.46 33.35
N PHE A 50 27.27 -15.11 32.06
CA PHE A 50 26.71 -15.99 31.05
C PHE A 50 27.35 -17.39 31.14
N LEU A 51 28.68 -17.49 31.06
CA LEU A 51 29.39 -18.76 31.03
C LEU A 51 29.20 -19.57 32.32
N ILE A 52 29.27 -18.92 33.48
CA ILE A 52 29.03 -19.52 34.80
C ILE A 52 27.64 -20.16 34.86
N PHE A 53 26.59 -19.40 34.53
CA PHE A 53 25.21 -19.89 34.65
C PHE A 53 24.86 -20.88 33.54
N TYR A 54 25.34 -20.64 32.32
CA TYR A 54 25.11 -21.52 31.18
C TYR A 54 25.72 -22.90 31.43
N ILE A 55 26.97 -22.97 31.90
CA ILE A 55 27.62 -24.22 32.29
C ILE A 55 26.90 -24.87 33.47
N THR A 56 26.47 -24.09 34.48
CA THR A 56 25.74 -24.64 35.64
C THR A 56 24.44 -25.30 35.22
N PHE A 57 23.62 -24.64 34.41
CA PHE A 57 22.33 -25.16 33.97
C PHE A 57 22.47 -26.40 33.09
N LEU A 58 23.48 -26.45 32.22
CA LEU A 58 23.73 -27.62 31.38
C LEU A 58 24.38 -28.78 32.13
N ALA A 59 25.38 -28.52 32.97
CA ALA A 59 26.12 -29.58 33.65
C ALA A 59 25.26 -30.34 34.66
N TYR A 60 24.32 -29.67 35.32
CA TYR A 60 23.33 -30.35 36.15
C TYR A 60 22.56 -31.42 35.39
N LYS A 61 22.35 -31.22 34.10
CA LYS A 61 21.51 -32.05 33.27
C LYS A 61 22.33 -33.13 32.56
N PHE A 62 23.53 -32.78 32.09
CA PHE A 62 24.46 -33.74 31.48
C PHE A 62 25.04 -34.73 32.49
N ILE A 63 25.36 -34.29 33.71
CA ILE A 63 26.00 -35.14 34.73
C ILE A 63 24.98 -36.00 35.47
N LYS A 64 23.79 -35.48 35.79
CA LYS A 64 22.78 -36.20 36.59
C LYS A 64 21.66 -36.84 35.76
N LYS A 65 21.67 -36.69 34.43
CA LYS A 65 20.67 -37.24 33.51
C LYS A 65 19.22 -36.90 33.91
N GLU A 66 19.01 -35.71 34.45
CA GLU A 66 17.67 -35.25 34.79
C GLU A 66 16.91 -34.75 33.56
N VAL A 67 15.59 -34.92 33.59
CA VAL A 67 14.69 -34.33 32.61
C VAL A 67 14.71 -32.79 32.76
N PHE A 68 14.67 -32.08 31.63
CA PHE A 68 14.55 -30.62 31.64
C PHE A 68 13.14 -30.21 32.05
N SER A 69 13.07 -29.28 33.00
CA SER A 69 11.84 -28.61 33.38
C SER A 69 11.65 -27.32 32.57
N VAL A 70 10.43 -26.79 32.53
CA VAL A 70 10.14 -25.49 31.90
C VAL A 70 11.03 -24.37 32.48
N LEU A 71 11.31 -24.42 33.78
CA LEU A 71 12.20 -23.46 34.45
C LEU A 71 13.62 -23.48 33.88
N ASP A 72 14.16 -24.66 33.57
CA ASP A 72 15.51 -24.79 33.01
C ASP A 72 15.58 -24.16 31.60
N VAL A 73 14.51 -24.30 30.81
CA VAL A 73 14.39 -23.66 29.49
C VAL A 73 14.36 -22.13 29.65
N VAL A 74 13.52 -21.62 30.54
CA VAL A 74 13.39 -20.18 30.80
C VAL A 74 14.72 -19.58 31.25
N LEU A 75 15.45 -20.26 32.14
CA LEU A 75 16.75 -19.78 32.63
C LEU A 75 17.82 -19.76 31.54
N LEU A 76 17.87 -20.78 30.68
CA LEU A 76 18.82 -20.83 29.58
C LEU A 76 18.54 -19.74 28.54
N LEU A 77 17.27 -19.52 28.21
CA LEU A 77 16.84 -18.44 27.32
C LEU A 77 17.17 -17.08 27.94
N ALA A 78 16.75 -16.83 29.19
CA ALA A 78 17.02 -15.57 29.89
C ALA A 78 18.52 -15.26 29.93
N ASN A 79 19.36 -16.23 30.30
CA ASN A 79 20.81 -16.03 30.34
C ASN A 79 21.39 -15.65 28.97
N SER A 80 20.89 -16.27 27.90
CA SER A 80 21.36 -16.02 26.53
C SER A 80 20.92 -14.63 26.02
N PHE A 81 19.66 -14.27 26.24
CA PHE A 81 19.13 -12.97 25.81
C PHE A 81 19.64 -11.80 26.67
N ILE A 82 19.90 -12.01 27.96
CA ILE A 82 20.52 -10.98 28.81
C ILE A 82 21.95 -10.69 28.32
N LEU A 83 22.76 -11.73 28.04
CA LEU A 83 24.10 -11.54 27.45
C LEU A 83 24.00 -10.76 26.14
N TYR A 84 23.12 -11.21 25.24
CA TYR A 84 22.97 -10.59 23.94
C TYR A 84 22.55 -9.11 24.07
N GLY A 85 21.53 -8.79 24.86
CA GLY A 85 21.03 -7.43 25.02
C GLY A 85 22.07 -6.47 25.62
N ILE A 86 22.80 -6.92 26.66
CA ILE A 86 23.88 -6.10 27.24
C ILE A 86 25.02 -5.91 26.24
N GLY A 87 25.49 -6.99 25.60
CA GLY A 87 26.59 -6.90 24.64
C GLY A 87 26.22 -6.06 23.42
N TYR A 88 24.98 -6.16 22.94
CA TYR A 88 24.45 -5.30 21.89
C TYR A 88 24.53 -3.82 22.30
N SER A 89 24.00 -3.46 23.47
CA SER A 89 24.01 -2.08 23.97
C SER A 89 25.42 -1.52 24.17
N ILE A 90 26.37 -2.35 24.63
CA ILE A 90 27.77 -1.93 24.78
C ILE A 90 28.41 -1.63 23.42
N ILE A 91 28.15 -2.49 22.42
CA ILE A 91 28.73 -2.36 21.09
C ILE A 91 28.10 -1.17 20.35
N GLU A 92 26.77 -1.06 20.34
CA GLU A 92 26.04 0.04 19.70
C GLU A 92 26.51 1.42 20.20
N GLN A 93 26.77 1.55 21.49
CA GLN A 93 27.24 2.82 22.09
C GLN A 93 28.74 3.08 21.92
N SER A 94 29.49 2.16 21.30
CA SER A 94 30.92 2.32 21.04
C SER A 94 31.19 2.99 19.69
N SER A 95 32.29 3.72 19.58
CA SER A 95 32.70 4.35 18.32
C SER A 95 32.89 3.28 17.24
N GLU A 96 32.16 3.38 16.12
CA GLU A 96 32.12 2.40 15.01
C GLU A 96 31.49 1.04 15.34
N GLY A 97 30.92 0.87 16.53
CA GLY A 97 30.43 -0.43 16.99
C GLY A 97 29.23 -0.97 16.22
N GLU A 98 28.38 -0.10 15.64
CA GLU A 98 27.23 -0.48 14.81
C GLU A 98 27.62 -1.45 13.68
N SER A 99 28.78 -1.23 13.06
CA SER A 99 29.30 -2.08 11.97
C SER A 99 29.61 -3.52 12.40
N TYR A 100 29.72 -3.79 13.71
CA TYR A 100 30.08 -5.10 14.26
C TYR A 100 28.90 -5.81 14.94
N LEU A 101 27.71 -5.20 15.01
CA LEU A 101 26.57 -5.77 15.71
C LEU A 101 26.17 -7.14 15.15
N GLY A 102 26.13 -7.30 13.82
CA GLY A 102 25.83 -8.58 13.18
C GLY A 102 26.87 -9.65 13.48
N VAL A 103 28.15 -9.28 13.47
CA VAL A 103 29.26 -10.18 13.84
C VAL A 103 29.11 -10.63 15.29
N PHE A 104 28.72 -9.73 16.20
CA PHE A 104 28.43 -10.07 17.59
C PHE A 104 27.22 -11.00 17.73
N THR A 105 26.17 -10.80 16.94
CA THR A 105 25.02 -11.70 16.90
C THR A 105 25.41 -13.09 16.38
N LEU A 106 26.23 -13.17 15.32
CA LEU A 106 26.80 -14.42 14.82
C LEU A 106 27.73 -15.09 15.84
N PHE A 107 28.47 -14.31 16.63
CA PHE A 107 29.27 -14.83 17.73
C PHE A 107 28.38 -15.50 18.80
N ASN A 108 27.23 -14.92 19.15
CA ASN A 108 26.25 -15.58 20.03
C ASN A 108 25.72 -16.88 19.42
N ALA A 109 25.40 -16.89 18.11
CA ALA A 109 25.04 -18.12 17.41
C ALA A 109 26.14 -19.19 17.50
N LEU A 110 27.41 -18.79 17.34
CA LEU A 110 28.56 -19.68 17.45
C LEU A 110 28.71 -20.26 18.86
N LEU A 111 28.54 -19.46 19.92
CA LEU A 111 28.61 -19.94 21.31
C LEU A 111 27.60 -21.06 21.56
N HIS A 112 26.36 -20.87 21.12
CA HIS A 112 25.33 -21.89 21.21
C HIS A 112 25.60 -23.07 20.28
N GLY A 113 26.19 -22.82 19.10
CA GLY A 113 26.58 -23.84 18.13
C GLY A 113 27.64 -24.81 18.67
N ILE A 114 28.65 -24.28 19.36
CA ILE A 114 29.69 -25.08 20.04
C ILE A 114 29.05 -26.01 21.06
N VAL A 115 28.12 -25.48 21.87
CA VAL A 115 27.41 -26.26 22.89
C VAL A 115 26.54 -27.34 22.25
N SER A 116 25.80 -26.99 21.20
CA SER A 116 24.97 -27.95 20.44
C SER A 116 25.81 -29.07 19.84
N PHE A 117 26.97 -28.73 19.26
CA PHE A 117 27.92 -29.69 18.71
C PHE A 117 28.48 -30.64 19.78
N VAL A 118 28.90 -30.12 20.93
CA VAL A 118 29.39 -30.93 22.07
C VAL A 118 28.28 -31.86 22.56
N ALA A 119 27.06 -31.33 22.76
CA ALA A 119 25.90 -32.11 23.18
C ALA A 119 25.60 -33.28 22.22
N TYR A 120 25.65 -33.03 20.91
CA TYR A 120 25.48 -34.03 19.87
C TYR A 120 26.61 -35.08 19.87
N ARG A 121 27.87 -34.62 19.82
CA ARG A 121 29.06 -35.47 19.66
C ARG A 121 29.22 -36.48 20.79
N PHE A 122 28.89 -36.06 22.01
CA PHE A 122 29.03 -36.88 23.21
C PHE A 122 27.71 -37.51 23.67
N LYS A 123 26.60 -37.33 22.92
CA LYS A 123 25.26 -37.84 23.26
C LYS A 123 24.83 -37.46 24.69
N LEU A 124 25.22 -36.25 25.13
CA LEU A 124 25.05 -35.79 26.51
C LEU A 124 23.65 -35.25 26.79
N ALA A 125 22.93 -34.88 25.73
CA ALA A 125 21.69 -34.13 25.83
C ALA A 125 20.46 -34.98 25.51
N ASP A 126 19.39 -34.79 26.29
CA ASP A 126 18.03 -35.08 25.86
C ASP A 126 17.75 -34.34 24.55
N LYS A 127 16.97 -34.97 23.66
CA LYS A 127 16.62 -34.42 22.33
C LYS A 127 16.07 -33.00 22.45
N ASN A 128 15.30 -32.72 23.51
CA ASN A 128 14.69 -31.42 23.76
C ASN A 128 15.73 -30.30 23.99
N ILE A 129 16.85 -30.59 24.65
CA ILE A 129 17.93 -29.61 24.90
C ILE A 129 18.66 -29.32 23.60
N PHE A 130 18.98 -30.40 22.87
CA PHE A 130 19.65 -30.27 21.58
C PHE A 130 18.80 -29.39 20.65
N TYR A 131 17.49 -29.59 20.61
CA TYR A 131 16.57 -28.74 19.84
C TYR A 131 16.49 -27.31 20.37
N LEU A 132 16.44 -27.09 21.69
CA LEU A 132 16.42 -25.74 22.27
C LEU A 132 17.70 -24.95 21.90
N VAL A 133 18.87 -25.54 22.12
CA VAL A 133 20.16 -24.87 21.86
C VAL A 133 20.36 -24.66 20.36
N THR A 134 20.00 -25.64 19.52
CA THR A 134 20.02 -25.47 18.06
C THR A 134 19.00 -24.40 17.61
N GLY A 135 17.84 -24.31 18.27
CA GLY A 135 16.88 -23.24 18.06
C GLY A 135 17.48 -21.85 18.34
N LEU A 136 18.25 -21.69 19.42
CA LEU A 136 18.98 -20.45 19.70
C LEU A 136 20.01 -20.10 18.61
N VAL A 137 20.72 -21.10 18.07
CA VAL A 137 21.64 -20.88 16.93
C VAL A 137 20.89 -20.29 15.74
N LEU A 138 19.76 -20.90 15.37
CA LEU A 138 18.94 -20.43 14.26
C LEU A 138 18.40 -19.02 14.53
N VAL A 139 17.89 -18.75 15.74
CA VAL A 139 17.39 -17.43 16.14
C VAL A 139 18.46 -16.35 15.99
N PHE A 140 19.68 -16.57 16.50
CA PHE A 140 20.74 -15.56 16.39
C PHE A 140 21.28 -15.41 14.95
N ILE A 141 21.37 -16.49 14.18
CA ILE A 141 21.70 -16.36 12.74
C ILE A 141 20.64 -15.51 12.03
N THR A 142 19.36 -15.78 12.26
CA THR A 142 18.27 -15.03 11.65
C THR A 142 18.24 -13.58 12.09
N ILE A 143 18.47 -13.28 13.38
CA ILE A 143 18.51 -11.90 13.90
C ILE A 143 19.77 -11.15 13.44
N SER A 144 20.87 -11.84 13.11
CA SER A 144 22.09 -11.18 12.63
C SER A 144 21.89 -10.41 11.33
N ILE A 145 20.92 -10.82 10.51
CA ILE A 145 20.56 -10.19 9.25
C ILE A 145 20.00 -8.78 9.47
N PRO A 146 18.83 -8.59 10.14
CA PRO A 146 18.27 -7.26 10.37
C PRO A 146 19.11 -6.38 11.30
N VAL A 147 20.03 -6.98 12.06
CA VAL A 147 20.95 -6.23 12.94
C VAL A 147 22.12 -5.64 12.16
N GLN A 148 22.55 -6.25 11.06
CA GLN A 148 23.72 -5.81 10.30
C GLN A 148 23.39 -5.07 9.02
N LEU A 149 22.28 -5.43 8.39
CA LEU A 149 21.90 -4.95 7.07
C LEU A 149 20.81 -3.89 7.19
N ASP A 150 20.91 -2.85 6.37
CA ASP A 150 19.94 -1.76 6.36
C ASP A 150 18.71 -2.09 5.52
N GLY A 151 17.54 -1.73 6.07
CA GLY A 151 16.21 -1.69 5.44
C GLY A 151 16.01 -2.65 4.28
N ASN A 152 16.12 -2.13 3.06
CA ASN A 152 15.94 -2.83 1.78
C ASN A 152 16.59 -4.22 1.69
N TRP A 153 17.79 -4.42 2.24
CA TRP A 153 18.46 -5.73 2.18
C TRP A 153 17.78 -6.77 3.06
N VAL A 154 17.27 -6.34 4.23
CA VAL A 154 16.49 -7.16 5.14
C VAL A 154 15.21 -7.63 4.45
N THR A 155 14.51 -6.71 3.78
CA THR A 155 13.31 -7.00 2.99
C THR A 155 13.57 -8.05 1.91
N LEU A 156 14.67 -7.92 1.16
CA LEU A 156 15.05 -8.88 0.11
C LEU A 156 15.40 -10.27 0.67
N LEU A 157 16.04 -10.34 1.83
CA LEU A 157 16.35 -11.60 2.47
C LEU A 157 15.09 -12.30 2.96
N TRP A 158 14.17 -11.58 3.60
CA TRP A 158 12.89 -12.17 4.02
C TRP A 158 12.09 -12.74 2.84
N VAL A 159 11.96 -12.00 1.74
CA VAL A 159 11.20 -12.48 0.58
C VAL A 159 11.92 -13.61 -0.15
N GLY A 160 13.25 -13.57 -0.19
CA GLY A 160 14.10 -14.63 -0.76
C GLY A 160 13.98 -15.94 0.02
N GLU A 161 14.10 -15.87 1.36
CA GLU A 161 13.91 -17.02 2.25
C GLU A 161 12.49 -17.56 2.16
N ALA A 162 11.49 -16.70 2.20
CA ALA A 162 10.09 -17.08 2.02
C ALA A 162 9.90 -17.84 0.70
N ALA A 163 10.41 -17.32 -0.41
CA ALA A 163 10.31 -17.96 -1.73
C ALA A 163 11.03 -19.31 -1.78
N LEU A 164 12.23 -19.41 -1.19
CA LEU A 164 13.00 -20.65 -1.13
C LEU A 164 12.29 -21.72 -0.29
N LEU A 165 11.85 -21.37 0.92
CA LEU A 165 11.14 -22.27 1.82
C LEU A 165 9.82 -22.73 1.22
N TYR A 166 9.10 -21.82 0.56
CA TYR A 166 7.88 -22.14 -0.15
C TYR A 166 8.13 -23.12 -1.31
N TYR A 167 9.18 -22.88 -2.09
CA TYR A 167 9.62 -23.77 -3.17
C TYR A 167 9.96 -25.17 -2.66
N ILE A 168 10.78 -25.29 -1.61
CA ILE A 168 11.14 -26.58 -1.01
C ILE A 168 9.88 -27.26 -0.47
N GLY A 169 9.05 -26.52 0.26
CA GLY A 169 7.82 -27.04 0.86
C GLY A 169 6.86 -27.63 -0.16
N ARG A 170 6.66 -26.94 -1.30
CA ARG A 170 5.80 -27.42 -2.39
C ARG A 170 6.45 -28.54 -3.22
N THR A 171 7.68 -28.35 -3.70
CA THR A 171 8.31 -29.31 -4.62
C THR A 171 8.77 -30.62 -3.96
N LYS A 172 9.11 -30.59 -2.67
CA LYS A 172 9.53 -31.77 -1.90
C LYS A 172 8.41 -32.31 -1.01
N ASN A 173 7.20 -31.74 -1.09
CA ASN A 173 6.06 -32.11 -0.25
C ASN A 173 6.42 -32.06 1.26
N ALA A 174 7.21 -31.06 1.64
CA ALA A 174 7.79 -30.92 2.97
C ALA A 174 7.09 -29.79 3.74
N GLY A 175 5.95 -30.13 4.35
CA GLY A 175 5.02 -29.14 4.90
C GLY A 175 5.57 -28.22 5.98
N PHE A 176 6.60 -28.66 6.71
CA PHE A 176 7.28 -27.79 7.68
C PHE A 176 7.82 -26.52 7.01
N TYR A 177 8.54 -26.64 5.89
CA TYR A 177 9.14 -25.48 5.20
C TYR A 177 8.07 -24.57 4.58
N GLU A 178 7.01 -25.15 4.01
CA GLU A 178 5.89 -24.34 3.50
C GLU A 178 5.22 -23.55 4.65
N SER A 179 5.05 -24.16 5.83
CA SER A 179 4.46 -23.49 6.99
C SER A 179 5.32 -22.34 7.49
N MET A 180 6.65 -22.49 7.44
CA MET A 180 7.59 -21.43 7.81
C MET A 180 7.65 -20.27 6.81
N ALA A 181 7.31 -20.50 5.54
CA ALA A 181 7.28 -19.44 4.55
C ALA A 181 6.20 -18.37 4.86
N TYR A 182 5.03 -18.75 5.40
CA TYR A 182 3.94 -17.79 5.61
C TYR A 182 4.29 -16.68 6.62
N PRO A 183 4.86 -16.95 7.82
CA PRO A 183 5.35 -15.89 8.70
C PRO A 183 6.42 -15.02 8.05
N LEU A 184 7.32 -15.59 7.25
CA LEU A 184 8.35 -14.81 6.55
C LEU A 184 7.75 -13.88 5.50
N ILE A 185 6.67 -14.28 4.81
CA ILE A 185 5.92 -13.41 3.89
C ILE A 185 5.33 -12.21 4.65
N VAL A 186 4.83 -12.43 5.88
CA VAL A 186 4.31 -11.33 6.72
C VAL A 186 5.45 -10.40 7.14
N LEU A 187 6.57 -10.93 7.63
CA LEU A 187 7.75 -10.13 8.01
C LEU A 187 8.29 -9.32 6.83
N PHE A 188 8.43 -9.96 5.66
CA PHE A 188 8.79 -9.31 4.42
C PHE A 188 7.86 -8.12 4.12
N PHE A 189 6.54 -8.32 4.20
CA PHE A 189 5.61 -7.25 3.86
C PHE A 189 5.69 -6.07 4.83
N LEU A 190 5.82 -6.34 6.13
CA LEU A 190 6.04 -5.30 7.13
C LEU A 190 7.35 -4.53 6.90
N SER A 191 8.43 -5.25 6.55
CA SER A 191 9.72 -4.68 6.20
C SER A 191 9.62 -3.78 4.97
N LEU A 192 8.92 -4.22 3.92
CA LEU A 192 8.72 -3.43 2.70
C LEU A 192 7.86 -2.17 2.96
N MET A 193 6.85 -2.26 3.85
CA MET A 193 6.06 -1.09 4.26
C MET A 193 6.92 -0.07 5.01
N HIS A 194 7.87 -0.53 5.82
CA HIS A 194 8.83 0.33 6.50
C HIS A 194 9.74 1.04 5.49
N ASP A 195 10.32 0.30 4.53
CA ASP A 195 11.17 0.87 3.47
C ASP A 195 10.45 1.97 2.66
N TRP A 196 9.16 1.77 2.34
CA TRP A 196 8.35 2.80 1.68
C TRP A 196 8.10 4.02 2.55
N GLY A 197 7.89 3.82 3.85
CA GLY A 197 7.68 4.89 4.83
C GLY A 197 8.93 5.75 4.99
N ASP A 198 10.08 5.12 5.14
CA ASP A 198 11.38 5.79 5.32
C ASP A 198 11.73 6.65 4.11
N LEU A 199 11.54 6.12 2.89
CA LEU A 199 11.72 6.91 1.66
C LEU A 199 10.74 8.10 1.62
N GLY A 200 9.50 7.87 2.04
CA GLY A 200 8.51 8.93 2.17
C GLY A 200 9.00 10.05 3.08
N ILE A 201 9.55 9.74 4.24
CA ILE A 201 10.07 10.74 5.19
C ILE A 201 11.31 11.45 4.61
N ALA A 202 12.29 10.69 4.12
CA ALA A 202 13.53 11.23 3.55
C ALA A 202 13.26 12.20 2.39
N SER A 203 12.27 11.91 1.54
CA SER A 203 11.89 12.77 0.41
C SER A 203 11.38 14.16 0.78
N HIS A 204 10.93 14.36 2.02
CA HIS A 204 10.47 15.67 2.51
C HIS A 204 11.59 16.49 3.17
N LEU A 205 12.73 15.88 3.50
CA LEU A 205 13.83 16.54 4.19
C LEU A 205 14.83 17.11 3.17
N PRO A 206 15.05 18.44 3.11
CA PRO A 206 15.89 19.06 2.08
C PRO A 206 17.34 18.55 2.07
N ASP A 207 17.92 18.27 3.24
CA ASP A 207 19.32 17.85 3.37
C ASP A 207 19.53 16.35 3.08
N GLU A 208 18.45 15.55 3.13
CA GLU A 208 18.48 14.10 2.84
C GLU A 208 17.84 13.74 1.49
N ALA A 209 17.14 14.68 0.86
CA ALA A 209 16.64 14.59 -0.50
C ALA A 209 17.80 14.67 -1.49
N GLY A 210 18.68 13.67 -1.47
CA GLY A 210 19.62 13.43 -2.56
C GLY A 210 18.87 13.36 -3.90
N ASN A 211 19.57 13.56 -5.01
CA ASN A 211 18.99 13.43 -6.35
C ASN A 211 18.52 11.98 -6.60
N PHE A 212 17.32 11.64 -6.14
CA PHE A 212 16.67 10.36 -6.41
C PHE A 212 16.26 10.33 -7.87
N ALA A 213 16.89 9.45 -8.65
CA ALA A 213 16.45 9.19 -10.00
C ALA A 213 15.15 8.38 -9.94
N PRO A 214 14.01 8.87 -10.49
CA PRO A 214 12.76 8.12 -10.50
C PRO A 214 12.96 6.75 -11.14
N PHE A 215 12.41 5.70 -10.53
CA PHE A 215 12.57 4.30 -10.94
C PHE A 215 14.00 3.73 -10.89
N PHE A 216 15.01 4.55 -10.62
CA PHE A 216 16.42 4.15 -10.50
C PHE A 216 16.91 4.38 -9.07
N ASN A 217 16.16 3.85 -8.10
CA ASN A 217 16.50 3.90 -6.69
C ASN A 217 16.36 2.51 -6.04
N GLN A 218 16.96 2.37 -4.86
CA GLN A 218 17.04 1.09 -4.15
C GLN A 218 15.65 0.57 -3.75
N VAL A 219 14.74 1.44 -3.28
CA VAL A 219 13.41 1.05 -2.81
C VAL A 219 12.53 0.55 -3.95
N PHE A 220 12.61 1.17 -5.13
CA PHE A 220 11.93 0.67 -6.33
C PHE A 220 12.48 -0.68 -6.78
N LEU A 221 13.81 -0.86 -6.75
CA LEU A 221 14.44 -2.14 -7.07
C LEU A 221 14.01 -3.23 -6.08
N THR A 222 14.04 -2.95 -4.77
CA THR A 222 13.57 -3.84 -3.71
C THR A 222 12.12 -4.23 -3.96
N SER A 223 11.27 -3.26 -4.30
CA SER A 223 9.87 -3.47 -4.61
C SER A 223 9.65 -4.38 -5.83
N LEU A 224 10.43 -4.18 -6.90
CA LEU A 224 10.34 -5.00 -8.12
C LEU A 224 10.78 -6.44 -7.87
N LEU A 225 11.90 -6.64 -7.18
CA LEU A 225 12.39 -7.96 -6.80
C LEU A 225 11.41 -8.68 -5.87
N SER A 226 10.81 -7.94 -4.94
CA SER A 226 9.77 -8.45 -4.04
C SER A 226 8.52 -8.89 -4.80
N ALA A 227 8.06 -8.09 -5.77
CA ALA A 227 6.94 -8.46 -6.65
C ALA A 227 7.26 -9.71 -7.48
N ALA A 228 8.50 -9.86 -7.97
CA ALA A 228 8.94 -11.05 -8.69
C ALA A 228 8.93 -12.29 -7.80
N ALA A 229 9.44 -12.19 -6.57
CA ALA A 229 9.44 -13.30 -5.60
C ALA A 229 8.01 -13.70 -5.19
N LEU A 230 7.13 -12.74 -4.89
CA LEU A 230 5.71 -12.99 -4.63
C LEU A 230 4.98 -13.59 -5.84
N GLY A 231 5.33 -13.15 -7.05
CA GLY A 231 4.84 -13.71 -8.31
C GLY A 231 5.24 -15.18 -8.45
N TYR A 232 6.48 -15.52 -8.11
CA TYR A 232 6.97 -16.89 -8.09
C TYR A 232 6.25 -17.76 -7.04
N ILE A 233 6.03 -17.23 -5.83
CA ILE A 233 5.25 -17.91 -4.78
C ILE A 233 3.81 -18.18 -5.25
N ASN A 234 3.15 -17.18 -5.86
CA ASN A 234 1.81 -17.34 -6.44
C ASN A 234 1.80 -18.41 -7.54
N TYR A 235 2.78 -18.38 -8.45
CA TYR A 235 2.91 -19.38 -9.50
C TYR A 235 3.05 -20.80 -8.93
N LEU A 236 3.88 -20.99 -7.90
CA LEU A 236 4.03 -22.29 -7.24
C LEU A 236 2.74 -22.75 -6.56
N PHE A 237 2.03 -21.84 -5.87
CA PHE A 237 0.75 -22.14 -5.22
C PHE A 237 -0.28 -22.71 -6.20
N TYR A 238 -0.43 -22.10 -7.39
CA TYR A 238 -1.39 -22.57 -8.40
C TYR A 238 -0.88 -23.75 -9.23
N LYS A 239 0.44 -23.87 -9.46
CA LYS A 239 1.02 -25.00 -10.21
C LYS A 239 1.01 -26.30 -9.41
N GLN A 240 1.18 -26.23 -8.09
CA GLN A 240 1.23 -27.39 -7.20
C GLN A 240 0.15 -27.29 -6.12
N PRO A 241 -1.13 -27.55 -6.46
CA PRO A 241 -2.26 -27.28 -5.57
C PRO A 241 -2.28 -28.17 -4.32
N THR A 242 -1.64 -29.34 -4.36
CA THR A 242 -1.52 -30.25 -3.22
C THR A 242 -0.47 -29.74 -2.23
N SER A 243 -0.92 -29.30 -1.06
CA SER A 243 -0.04 -28.94 0.06
C SER A 243 0.20 -30.12 1.00
N ALA A 244 1.42 -30.22 1.52
CA ALA A 244 1.81 -31.16 2.56
C ALA A 244 1.35 -30.73 3.98
N THR A 245 0.80 -29.53 4.13
CA THR A 245 0.59 -28.86 5.43
C THR A 245 -0.83 -28.99 5.97
N TRP A 246 -1.08 -28.30 7.09
CA TRP A 246 -2.39 -28.02 7.68
C TRP A 246 -3.30 -27.16 6.77
N VAL A 247 -2.77 -26.56 5.69
CA VAL A 247 -3.51 -25.79 4.67
C VAL A 247 -4.44 -26.66 3.81
N LYS A 248 -4.60 -27.95 4.13
CA LYS A 248 -5.58 -28.84 3.47
C LYS A 248 -7.03 -28.41 3.71
N GLU A 249 -7.32 -27.64 4.75
CA GLU A 249 -8.66 -27.12 4.97
C GLU A 249 -9.08 -26.16 3.84
N GLN A 250 -10.20 -26.46 3.19
CA GLN A 250 -10.61 -25.78 1.96
C GLN A 250 -10.87 -24.28 2.17
N SER A 251 -11.36 -23.89 3.34
CA SER A 251 -11.60 -22.51 3.79
C SER A 251 -10.28 -21.73 3.85
N LEU A 252 -9.31 -22.27 4.59
CA LEU A 252 -8.00 -21.70 4.82
C LEU A 252 -7.18 -21.58 3.53
N ASN A 253 -7.24 -22.60 2.66
CA ASN A 253 -6.58 -22.56 1.36
C ASN A 253 -7.10 -21.39 0.48
N ARG A 254 -8.41 -21.10 0.53
CA ARG A 254 -8.97 -19.92 -0.17
C ARG A 254 -8.48 -18.62 0.42
N ILE A 255 -8.41 -18.51 1.76
CA ILE A 255 -7.88 -17.32 2.43
C ILE A 255 -6.44 -17.06 2.03
N ILE A 256 -5.59 -18.09 2.03
CA ILE A 256 -4.19 -18.00 1.62
C ILE A 256 -4.07 -17.63 0.14
N SER A 257 -4.87 -18.23 -0.73
CA SER A 257 -4.93 -17.87 -2.17
C SER A 257 -5.22 -16.40 -2.37
N TYR A 258 -6.28 -15.88 -1.74
CA TYR A 258 -6.63 -14.46 -1.82
C TYR A 258 -5.59 -13.56 -1.16
N GLY A 259 -5.00 -13.99 -0.05
CA GLY A 259 -3.94 -13.27 0.64
C GLY A 259 -2.69 -13.11 -0.22
N LEU A 260 -2.17 -14.19 -0.80
CA LEU A 260 -0.97 -14.17 -1.64
C LEU A 260 -1.18 -13.38 -2.93
N SER A 261 -2.31 -13.57 -3.62
CA SER A 261 -2.61 -12.85 -4.85
C SER A 261 -2.94 -11.38 -4.58
N GLY A 262 -3.67 -11.09 -3.49
CA GLY A 262 -3.96 -9.73 -3.05
C GLY A 262 -2.69 -8.98 -2.65
N LEU A 263 -1.80 -9.62 -1.89
CA LEU A 263 -0.51 -9.06 -1.50
C LEU A 263 0.34 -8.68 -2.71
N LEU A 264 0.41 -9.55 -3.72
CA LEU A 264 1.12 -9.24 -4.97
C LEU A 264 0.53 -7.99 -5.66
N ILE A 265 -0.79 -7.86 -5.73
CA ILE A 265 -1.46 -6.69 -6.32
C ILE A 265 -1.18 -5.42 -5.52
N VAL A 266 -1.21 -5.51 -4.18
CA VAL A 266 -0.89 -4.39 -3.28
C VAL A 266 0.55 -3.95 -3.48
N VAL A 267 1.51 -4.89 -3.49
CA VAL A 267 2.91 -4.56 -3.75
C VAL A 267 3.07 -3.88 -5.10
N LEU A 268 2.55 -4.48 -6.19
CA LEU A 268 2.61 -3.89 -7.53
C LEU A 268 1.99 -2.49 -7.59
N TYR A 269 0.86 -2.26 -6.92
CA TYR A 269 0.25 -0.93 -6.88
C TYR A 269 1.14 0.08 -6.14
N THR A 270 1.53 -0.26 -4.91
CA THR A 270 2.23 0.65 -4.01
C THR A 270 3.63 0.99 -4.51
N SER A 271 4.34 0.06 -5.18
CA SER A 271 5.68 0.32 -5.72
C SER A 271 5.73 1.56 -6.62
N PHE A 272 4.81 1.67 -7.58
CA PHE A 272 4.78 2.85 -8.47
C PHE A 272 4.10 4.05 -7.80
N SER A 273 3.15 3.82 -6.87
CA SER A 273 2.50 4.90 -6.11
C SER A 273 3.51 5.68 -5.28
N VAL A 274 4.43 4.98 -4.61
CA VAL A 274 5.48 5.58 -3.79
C VAL A 274 6.45 6.36 -4.69
N GLU A 275 6.83 5.83 -5.85
CA GLU A 275 7.66 6.54 -6.83
C GLU A 275 7.04 7.85 -7.31
N ILE A 276 5.74 7.83 -7.64
CA ILE A 276 5.02 9.03 -8.05
C ILE A 276 5.03 10.05 -6.91
N SER A 277 4.71 9.64 -5.69
CA SER A 277 4.73 10.57 -4.55
C SER A 277 6.13 11.13 -4.29
N ASN A 278 7.15 10.29 -4.34
CA ASN A 278 8.54 10.69 -4.11
C ASN A 278 9.03 11.72 -5.15
N TYR A 279 8.71 11.50 -6.43
CA TYR A 279 9.04 12.46 -7.50
C TYR A 279 8.49 13.86 -7.20
N TRP A 280 7.22 13.96 -6.80
CA TRP A 280 6.62 15.26 -6.49
C TRP A 280 7.14 15.86 -5.18
N ASN A 281 7.41 15.04 -4.17
CA ASN A 281 8.01 15.49 -2.91
C ASN A 281 9.40 16.09 -3.15
N GLN A 282 10.21 15.46 -4.01
CA GLN A 282 11.54 15.95 -4.37
C GLN A 282 11.49 17.28 -5.13
N ILE A 283 10.54 17.42 -6.06
CA ILE A 283 10.30 18.73 -6.69
C ILE A 283 9.98 19.75 -5.60
N SER A 284 9.06 19.42 -4.68
CA SER A 284 8.68 20.30 -3.56
C SER A 284 9.87 20.74 -2.69
N SER A 285 10.73 19.80 -2.28
CA SER A 285 11.86 20.06 -1.39
C SER A 285 12.95 20.91 -2.05
N ASN A 286 13.23 20.70 -3.33
CA ASN A 286 14.20 21.50 -4.10
C ASN A 286 13.81 22.99 -4.18
N TYR A 287 12.52 23.33 -4.05
CA TYR A 287 12.06 24.71 -4.02
C TYR A 287 11.97 25.31 -2.61
N ASN A 288 12.05 24.47 -1.56
CA ASN A 288 11.98 24.92 -0.17
C ASN A 288 13.29 25.58 0.28
N THR A 289 14.43 25.25 -0.35
CA THR A 289 15.76 25.79 -0.02
C THR A 289 16.02 27.18 -0.63
N ASP A 290 15.45 27.49 -1.79
CA ASP A 290 15.71 28.76 -2.50
C ASP A 290 14.80 29.93 -2.08
N ILE A 291 13.67 29.68 -1.40
CA ILE A 291 12.60 30.69 -1.27
C ILE A 291 12.06 30.85 0.16
N LEU A 292 12.91 30.68 1.17
CA LEU A 292 12.60 30.95 2.58
C LEU A 292 12.36 32.45 2.91
N SER A 293 12.26 33.34 1.92
CA SER A 293 12.04 34.78 2.18
C SER A 293 10.97 35.49 1.33
N SER A 294 10.39 34.89 0.28
CA SER A 294 9.41 35.64 -0.58
C SER A 294 8.64 34.81 -1.63
N GLY A 295 8.44 33.51 -1.43
CA GLY A 295 7.75 32.64 -2.41
C GLY A 295 6.22 32.67 -2.26
N PRO A 296 5.43 32.71 -3.34
CA PRO A 296 3.98 32.64 -3.22
C PRO A 296 3.55 31.25 -2.74
N TYR A 297 2.82 31.20 -1.62
CA TYR A 297 2.14 30.00 -1.05
C TYR A 297 1.39 29.15 -2.09
N HIS A 298 1.03 29.73 -3.24
CA HIS A 298 0.35 29.08 -4.35
C HIS A 298 1.16 27.95 -5.00
N TYR A 299 2.50 28.02 -5.03
CA TYR A 299 3.32 27.04 -5.73
C TYR A 299 3.38 25.67 -5.03
N PHE A 300 3.58 25.65 -3.71
CA PHE A 300 3.55 24.42 -2.92
C PHE A 300 2.21 23.69 -3.07
N ARG A 301 1.12 24.46 -3.06
CA ARG A 301 -0.24 23.94 -3.29
C ARG A 301 -0.39 23.32 -4.69
N ASP A 302 0.23 23.89 -5.72
CA ASP A 302 0.17 23.36 -7.08
C ASP A 302 0.94 22.05 -7.22
N ILE A 303 2.14 21.93 -6.63
CA ILE A 303 2.92 20.68 -6.59
C ILE A 303 2.10 19.58 -5.90
N GLU A 304 1.52 19.87 -4.74
CA GLU A 304 0.66 18.92 -4.04
C GLU A 304 -0.57 18.54 -4.88
N SER A 305 -1.16 19.50 -5.59
CA SER A 305 -2.28 19.25 -6.50
C SER A 305 -1.87 18.33 -7.64
N PHE A 306 -0.70 18.53 -8.24
CA PHE A 306 -0.15 17.62 -9.23
C PHE A 306 0.13 16.24 -8.65
N ARG A 307 0.73 16.14 -7.46
CA ARG A 307 1.00 14.87 -6.78
C ARG A 307 -0.27 14.04 -6.62
N VAL A 308 -1.31 14.64 -6.05
CA VAL A 308 -2.60 13.97 -5.84
C VAL A 308 -3.28 13.65 -7.18
N MET A 309 -3.21 14.54 -8.17
CA MET A 309 -3.80 14.30 -9.48
C MET A 309 -3.11 13.13 -10.20
N TRP A 310 -1.78 13.07 -10.19
CA TRP A 310 -1.02 11.96 -10.77
C TRP A 310 -1.25 10.64 -10.03
N GLN A 311 -1.47 10.69 -8.72
CA GLN A 311 -1.88 9.51 -7.95
C GLN A 311 -3.26 8.98 -8.40
N ILE A 312 -4.23 9.87 -8.64
CA ILE A 312 -5.55 9.49 -9.16
C ILE A 312 -5.44 8.93 -10.58
N ILE A 313 -4.67 9.59 -11.46
CA ILE A 313 -4.38 9.14 -12.84
C ILE A 313 -3.78 7.74 -12.85
N TYR A 314 -2.76 7.51 -12.02
CA TYR A 314 -2.12 6.22 -11.87
C TYR A 314 -3.10 5.16 -11.36
N THR A 315 -3.94 5.49 -10.38
CA THR A 315 -4.96 4.57 -9.86
C THR A 315 -5.97 4.19 -10.93
N LEU A 316 -6.45 5.14 -11.75
CA LEU A 316 -7.31 4.87 -12.90
C LEU A 316 -6.61 3.92 -13.89
N LEU A 317 -5.35 4.19 -14.22
CA LEU A 317 -4.57 3.35 -15.14
C LEU A 317 -4.37 1.93 -14.59
N PHE A 318 -3.93 1.80 -13.34
CA PHE A 318 -3.68 0.52 -12.68
C PHE A 318 -4.93 -0.35 -12.64
N LEU A 319 -6.07 0.20 -12.21
CA LEU A 319 -7.33 -0.52 -12.15
C LEU A 319 -7.87 -0.87 -13.55
N THR A 320 -7.63 -0.02 -14.55
CA THR A 320 -7.94 -0.31 -15.95
C THR A 320 -7.14 -1.51 -16.44
N LEU A 321 -5.82 -1.53 -16.20
CA LEU A 321 -4.94 -2.62 -16.58
C LEU A 321 -5.31 -3.92 -15.84
N LEU A 322 -5.59 -3.84 -14.54
CA LEU A 322 -6.05 -4.99 -13.74
C LEU A 322 -7.36 -5.56 -14.29
N GLY A 323 -8.30 -4.69 -14.68
CA GLY A 323 -9.54 -5.07 -15.35
C GLY A 323 -9.30 -5.79 -16.67
N VAL A 324 -8.41 -5.27 -17.53
CA VAL A 324 -8.03 -5.91 -18.80
C VAL A 324 -7.41 -7.29 -18.56
N VAL A 325 -6.45 -7.39 -17.63
CA VAL A 325 -5.78 -8.64 -17.27
C VAL A 325 -6.78 -9.66 -16.72
N ASN A 326 -7.73 -9.24 -15.87
CA ASN A 326 -8.74 -10.14 -15.35
C ASN A 326 -9.72 -10.61 -16.44
N ASN A 327 -10.11 -9.73 -17.36
CA ASN A 327 -11.03 -10.10 -18.44
C ASN A 327 -10.40 -11.09 -19.43
N HIS A 328 -9.11 -10.97 -19.72
CA HIS A 328 -8.45 -11.75 -20.76
C HIS A 328 -7.67 -12.96 -20.25
N LYS A 329 -7.02 -12.86 -19.09
CA LYS A 329 -6.13 -13.91 -18.57
C LYS A 329 -6.67 -14.60 -17.31
N ILE A 330 -6.95 -13.85 -16.24
CA ILE A 330 -7.23 -14.45 -14.92
C ILE A 330 -8.65 -15.01 -14.82
N LYS A 331 -9.65 -14.28 -15.35
CA LYS A 331 -11.08 -14.63 -15.36
C LYS A 331 -11.64 -14.96 -13.96
N SER A 332 -11.18 -14.22 -12.95
CA SER A 332 -11.58 -14.42 -11.55
C SER A 332 -12.73 -13.49 -11.16
N ARG A 333 -13.85 -14.08 -10.74
CA ARG A 333 -15.03 -13.34 -10.28
C ARG A 333 -14.76 -12.55 -8.98
N PRO A 334 -14.14 -13.12 -7.93
CA PRO A 334 -13.81 -12.35 -6.71
C PRO A 334 -12.91 -11.15 -7.00
N LEU A 335 -11.86 -11.33 -7.82
CA LEU A 335 -10.98 -10.24 -8.23
C LEU A 335 -11.74 -9.17 -9.01
N GLY A 336 -12.61 -9.59 -9.93
CA GLY A 336 -13.44 -8.66 -10.71
C GLY A 336 -14.40 -7.84 -9.86
N ILE A 337 -15.03 -8.45 -8.85
CA ILE A 337 -15.91 -7.74 -7.91
C ILE A 337 -15.10 -6.75 -7.09
N ALA A 338 -13.96 -7.18 -6.51
CA ALA A 338 -13.09 -6.31 -5.73
C ALA A 338 -12.60 -5.11 -6.56
N ALA A 339 -12.15 -5.35 -7.80
CA ALA A 339 -11.74 -4.30 -8.72
C ALA A 339 -12.89 -3.33 -9.05
N LEU A 340 -14.11 -3.81 -9.31
CA LEU A 340 -15.26 -2.94 -9.56
C LEU A 340 -15.65 -2.08 -8.34
N CYS A 341 -15.52 -2.62 -7.12
CA CYS A 341 -15.73 -1.85 -5.89
C CYS A 341 -14.68 -0.73 -5.76
N LEU A 342 -13.40 -1.05 -6.00
CA LEU A 342 -12.33 -0.04 -6.03
C LEU A 342 -12.57 0.98 -7.15
N ASN A 343 -13.05 0.55 -8.32
CA ASN A 343 -13.37 1.45 -9.42
C ASN A 343 -14.44 2.47 -9.02
N ALA A 344 -15.47 2.06 -8.28
CA ALA A 344 -16.50 2.99 -7.80
C ALA A 344 -15.92 4.05 -6.84
N ILE A 345 -15.01 3.65 -5.95
CA ILE A 345 -14.31 4.56 -5.03
C ILE A 345 -13.41 5.52 -5.79
N THR A 346 -12.59 5.02 -6.72
CA THR A 346 -11.70 5.85 -7.55
C THR A 346 -12.49 6.81 -8.44
N LEU A 347 -13.63 6.38 -8.98
CA LEU A 347 -14.51 7.25 -9.76
C LEU A 347 -15.06 8.39 -8.89
N LEU A 348 -15.52 8.09 -7.68
CA LEU A 348 -15.99 9.13 -6.76
C LEU A 348 -14.88 10.12 -6.43
N ALA A 349 -13.68 9.63 -6.07
CA ALA A 349 -12.52 10.47 -5.78
C ALA A 349 -12.10 11.34 -6.98
N PHE A 350 -12.20 10.82 -8.21
CA PHE A 350 -11.94 11.59 -9.42
C PHE A 350 -12.97 12.72 -9.60
N LEU A 351 -14.26 12.42 -9.44
CA LEU A 351 -15.32 13.40 -9.64
C LEU A 351 -15.35 14.50 -8.58
N THR A 352 -15.01 14.17 -7.34
CA THR A 352 -15.00 15.14 -6.23
C THR A 352 -13.66 15.87 -6.14
N SER A 353 -12.58 15.14 -5.83
CA SER A 353 -11.25 15.72 -5.63
C SER A 353 -10.54 16.00 -6.94
N GLY A 354 -10.58 15.07 -7.91
CA GLY A 354 -9.87 15.23 -9.18
C GLY A 354 -10.32 16.45 -9.97
N LEU A 355 -11.62 16.60 -10.24
CA LEU A 355 -12.18 17.75 -10.96
C LEU A 355 -11.94 19.09 -10.21
N PHE A 356 -11.92 19.06 -8.88
CA PHE A 356 -11.60 20.23 -8.05
C PHE A 356 -10.13 20.63 -8.24
N LEU A 357 -9.19 19.69 -8.13
CA LEU A 357 -7.76 19.94 -8.34
C LEU A 357 -7.47 20.44 -9.76
N LEU A 358 -8.13 19.87 -10.78
CA LEU A 358 -8.03 20.36 -12.15
C LEU A 358 -8.56 21.79 -12.34
N SER A 359 -9.44 22.26 -11.43
CA SER A 359 -9.92 23.63 -11.43
C SER A 359 -8.93 24.56 -10.72
N GLU A 360 -8.38 24.16 -9.58
CA GLU A 360 -7.30 24.90 -8.88
C GLU A 360 -6.08 25.10 -9.78
N LEU A 361 -5.64 24.05 -10.50
CA LEU A 361 -4.51 24.14 -11.43
C LEU A 361 -4.81 25.09 -12.60
N ARG A 362 -6.06 25.16 -13.07
CA ARG A 362 -6.47 26.15 -14.08
C ARG A 362 -6.40 27.57 -13.51
N GLU A 363 -6.91 27.79 -12.29
CA GLU A 363 -6.83 29.11 -11.65
C GLU A 363 -5.38 29.57 -11.52
N SER A 364 -4.48 28.69 -11.06
CA SER A 364 -3.04 28.96 -10.99
C SER A 364 -2.44 29.28 -12.38
N TYR A 365 -2.91 28.62 -13.44
CA TYR A 365 -2.51 28.93 -14.83
C TYR A 365 -3.01 30.30 -15.32
N ILE A 366 -4.23 30.70 -14.95
CA ILE A 366 -4.79 32.01 -15.34
C ILE A 366 -4.12 33.14 -14.55
N SER A 367 -3.85 32.93 -13.26
CA SER A 367 -3.17 33.90 -12.38
C SER A 367 -1.65 33.95 -12.58
N TYR A 368 -1.12 33.33 -13.64
CA TYR A 368 0.31 33.12 -13.88
C TYR A 368 1.00 34.44 -14.31
N GLU A 369 1.05 35.43 -13.41
CA GLU A 369 2.01 36.52 -13.52
C GLU A 369 3.38 36.03 -13.04
N SER A 370 4.16 35.50 -13.99
CA SER A 370 5.63 35.43 -13.92
C SER A 370 6.25 34.65 -12.75
N PHE A 371 6.14 33.31 -12.73
CA PHE A 371 7.08 32.49 -11.95
C PHE A 371 7.36 31.12 -12.57
N GLN A 372 8.61 30.89 -13.01
CA GLN A 372 9.09 29.62 -13.59
C GLN A 372 9.20 28.50 -12.53
N GLY A 373 8.05 27.97 -12.10
CA GLY A 373 7.99 26.73 -11.34
C GLY A 373 8.44 25.54 -12.18
N GLY A 374 9.06 24.53 -11.57
CA GLY A 374 9.67 23.36 -12.26
C GLY A 374 8.73 22.45 -13.05
N VAL A 375 7.45 22.80 -13.15
CA VAL A 375 6.46 22.09 -13.96
C VAL A 375 6.16 22.95 -15.18
N GLY A 376 6.35 22.38 -16.39
CA GLY A 376 6.10 23.13 -17.63
C GLY A 376 4.67 23.65 -17.72
N GLU A 377 4.51 24.90 -18.16
CA GLU A 377 3.22 25.63 -18.24
C GLU A 377 2.10 24.80 -18.90
N GLY A 378 2.43 24.07 -19.97
CA GLY A 378 1.47 23.22 -20.68
C GLY A 378 0.85 22.11 -19.83
N MET A 379 1.50 21.69 -18.74
CA MET A 379 1.00 20.61 -17.88
C MET A 379 -0.16 21.02 -16.99
N TYR A 380 -0.28 22.31 -16.63
CA TYR A 380 -1.40 22.84 -15.85
C TYR A 380 -2.75 22.62 -16.56
N ILE A 381 -2.74 22.64 -17.90
CA ILE A 381 -3.90 22.35 -18.73
C ILE A 381 -3.85 20.91 -19.25
N GLY A 382 -2.69 20.40 -19.65
CA GLY A 382 -2.52 19.10 -20.27
C GLY A 382 -2.98 17.93 -19.38
N VAL A 383 -2.74 18.02 -18.06
CA VAL A 383 -3.13 16.98 -17.11
C VAL A 383 -4.64 16.70 -17.11
N ARG A 384 -5.47 17.72 -17.39
CA ARG A 384 -6.93 17.59 -17.51
C ARG A 384 -7.34 16.64 -18.63
N TYR A 385 -6.78 16.81 -19.82
CA TYR A 385 -7.14 15.97 -20.97
C TYR A 385 -6.56 14.56 -20.87
N ILE A 386 -5.34 14.41 -20.33
CA ILE A 386 -4.78 13.09 -19.99
C ILE A 386 -5.72 12.34 -19.05
N SER A 387 -6.21 13.03 -18.02
CA SER A 387 -7.14 12.48 -17.04
C SER A 387 -8.46 12.00 -17.66
N PHE A 388 -9.04 12.76 -18.59
CA PHE A 388 -10.30 12.35 -19.24
C PHE A 388 -10.14 11.19 -20.22
N VAL A 389 -9.03 11.12 -20.95
CA VAL A 389 -8.73 9.96 -21.80
C VAL A 389 -8.65 8.71 -20.94
N LEU A 390 -7.94 8.77 -19.81
CA LEU A 390 -7.84 7.63 -18.89
C LEU A 390 -9.16 7.31 -18.20
N LEU A 391 -9.95 8.32 -17.80
CA LEU A 391 -11.29 8.11 -17.26
C LEU A 391 -12.20 7.39 -18.27
N ALA A 392 -12.15 7.77 -19.55
CA ALA A 392 -12.92 7.13 -20.60
C ALA A 392 -12.52 5.65 -20.77
N LEU A 393 -11.22 5.37 -20.87
CA LEU A 393 -10.71 3.99 -20.93
C LEU A 393 -11.11 3.18 -19.70
N PHE A 394 -11.01 3.77 -18.52
CA PHE A 394 -11.40 3.17 -17.25
C PHE A 394 -12.89 2.79 -17.20
N LEU A 395 -13.79 3.67 -17.65
CA LEU A 395 -15.22 3.38 -17.73
C LEU A 395 -15.52 2.30 -18.77
N LEU A 396 -14.86 2.33 -19.93
CA LEU A 396 -15.03 1.34 -20.99
C LEU A 396 -14.63 -0.06 -20.52
N VAL A 397 -13.45 -0.19 -19.90
CA VAL A 397 -12.99 -1.46 -19.35
C VAL A 397 -13.89 -1.92 -18.22
N SER A 398 -14.33 -1.02 -17.32
CA SER A 398 -15.27 -1.36 -16.25
C SER A 398 -16.58 -1.95 -16.80
N HIS A 399 -17.15 -1.33 -17.84
CA HIS A 399 -18.35 -1.86 -18.50
C HIS A 399 -18.11 -3.23 -19.13
N LYS A 400 -16.97 -3.41 -19.81
CA LYS A 400 -16.59 -4.68 -20.43
C LYS A 400 -16.40 -5.77 -19.37
N SER A 401 -15.83 -5.44 -18.23
CA SER A 401 -15.66 -6.34 -17.08
C SER A 401 -17.01 -6.81 -16.54
N MET A 402 -17.96 -5.90 -16.33
CA MET A 402 -19.31 -6.25 -15.83
C MET A 402 -20.05 -7.23 -16.75
N LYS A 403 -19.76 -7.19 -18.05
CA LYS A 403 -20.39 -8.04 -19.08
C LYS A 403 -19.68 -9.38 -19.30
N GLN A 404 -18.55 -9.64 -18.65
CA GLN A 404 -17.88 -10.94 -18.80
C GLN A 404 -18.76 -12.08 -18.25
N GLU A 405 -18.75 -13.22 -18.95
CA GLU A 405 -19.55 -14.40 -18.58
C GLU A 405 -19.29 -14.85 -17.15
N PHE A 406 -18.02 -14.87 -16.71
CA PHE A 406 -17.64 -15.29 -15.37
C PHE A 406 -18.10 -14.33 -14.26
N MET A 407 -18.49 -13.09 -14.59
CA MET A 407 -18.92 -12.09 -13.61
C MET A 407 -20.40 -12.27 -13.23
N ALA A 408 -21.25 -12.60 -14.20
CA ALA A 408 -22.70 -12.77 -14.04
C ALA A 408 -23.39 -11.57 -13.33
N ILE A 409 -22.91 -10.34 -13.55
CA ILE A 409 -23.47 -9.12 -12.97
C ILE A 409 -24.44 -8.48 -13.97
N GLN A 410 -25.71 -8.32 -13.57
CA GLN A 410 -26.73 -7.65 -14.39
C GLN A 410 -26.95 -6.20 -13.94
N ALA A 411 -25.96 -5.33 -14.16
CA ALA A 411 -25.99 -3.93 -13.69
C ALA A 411 -25.92 -2.89 -14.82
N ASN A 412 -26.42 -3.23 -16.01
CA ASN A 412 -26.40 -2.35 -17.19
C ASN A 412 -27.12 -1.01 -16.94
N ILE A 413 -28.27 -1.03 -16.25
CA ILE A 413 -29.06 0.18 -15.94
C ILE A 413 -28.28 1.07 -14.97
N ALA A 414 -27.73 0.48 -13.89
CA ALA A 414 -26.93 1.23 -12.92
C ALA A 414 -25.69 1.86 -13.56
N PHE A 415 -24.98 1.10 -14.41
CA PHE A 415 -23.83 1.63 -15.15
C PHE A 415 -24.22 2.78 -16.08
N ASP A 416 -25.32 2.65 -16.84
CA ASP A 416 -25.79 3.72 -17.71
C ASP A 416 -26.13 5.00 -16.91
N ILE A 417 -26.76 4.88 -15.74
CA ILE A 417 -27.06 6.03 -14.86
C ILE A 417 -25.77 6.69 -14.36
N VAL A 418 -24.81 5.90 -13.88
CA VAL A 418 -23.50 6.41 -13.45
C VAL A 418 -22.80 7.12 -14.60
N LEU A 419 -22.76 6.52 -15.79
CA LEU A 419 -22.14 7.10 -16.98
C LEU A 419 -22.76 8.45 -17.35
N VAL A 420 -24.09 8.54 -17.32
CA VAL A 420 -24.81 9.81 -17.56
C VAL A 420 -24.42 10.87 -16.54
N GLY A 421 -24.30 10.50 -15.26
CA GLY A 421 -23.84 11.40 -14.21
C GLY A 421 -22.40 11.87 -14.43
N VAL A 422 -21.48 10.96 -14.74
CA VAL A 422 -20.07 11.28 -15.03
C VAL A 422 -19.96 12.25 -16.20
N ILE A 423 -20.62 11.96 -17.33
CA ILE A 423 -20.57 12.82 -18.52
C ILE A 423 -21.13 14.21 -18.18
N GLY A 424 -22.25 14.28 -17.46
CA GLY A 424 -22.83 15.57 -17.05
C GLY A 424 -21.88 16.40 -16.19
N TRP A 425 -21.19 15.77 -15.24
CA TRP A 425 -20.23 16.43 -14.35
C TRP A 425 -18.97 16.89 -15.11
N VAL A 426 -18.40 16.01 -15.93
CA VAL A 426 -17.20 16.30 -16.74
C VAL A 426 -17.47 17.43 -17.74
N VAL A 427 -18.59 17.38 -18.48
CA VAL A 427 -18.93 18.43 -19.45
C VAL A 427 -19.24 19.76 -18.75
N THR A 428 -19.83 19.73 -17.55
CA THR A 428 -19.99 20.95 -16.73
C THR A 428 -18.63 21.51 -16.31
N SER A 429 -17.70 20.66 -15.86
CA SER A 429 -16.33 21.08 -15.50
C SER A 429 -15.56 21.61 -16.71
N GLU A 430 -15.76 21.04 -17.89
CA GLU A 430 -15.19 21.53 -19.16
C GLU A 430 -15.73 22.91 -19.51
N LEU A 431 -17.05 23.09 -19.47
CA LEU A 431 -17.65 24.40 -19.74
C LEU A 431 -17.07 25.48 -18.82
N LEU A 432 -16.99 25.21 -17.52
CA LEU A 432 -16.41 26.17 -16.57
C LEU A 432 -14.95 26.48 -16.89
N HIS A 433 -14.17 25.46 -17.24
CA HIS A 433 -12.77 25.64 -17.66
C HIS A 433 -12.63 26.55 -18.88
N TRP A 434 -13.42 26.33 -19.92
CA TRP A 434 -13.37 27.17 -21.13
C TRP A 434 -13.88 28.59 -20.88
N LEU A 435 -14.90 28.77 -20.05
CA LEU A 435 -15.42 30.10 -19.69
C LEU A 435 -14.40 30.91 -18.88
N ASP A 436 -13.72 30.27 -17.92
CA ASP A 436 -12.72 30.94 -17.09
C ASP A 436 -11.48 31.31 -17.93
N LEU A 437 -11.01 30.40 -18.80
CA LEU A 437 -9.92 30.71 -19.75
C LEU A 437 -10.28 31.85 -20.73
N ALA A 438 -11.56 31.98 -21.09
CA ALA A 438 -12.05 33.07 -21.94
C ALA A 438 -12.30 34.38 -21.17
N GLY A 439 -12.09 34.42 -19.85
CA GLY A 439 -12.34 35.58 -19.00
C GLY A 439 -13.83 35.87 -18.75
N VAL A 440 -14.72 34.90 -18.99
CA VAL A 440 -16.19 35.04 -18.87
C VAL A 440 -16.68 34.54 -17.51
N SER A 441 -16.19 35.16 -16.42
CA SER A 441 -16.45 34.71 -15.05
C SER A 441 -17.80 35.16 -14.47
N ASN A 442 -18.41 36.24 -14.97
CA ASN A 442 -19.64 36.80 -14.38
C ASN A 442 -20.95 36.16 -14.89
N THR A 443 -20.88 35.21 -15.83
CA THR A 443 -22.08 34.64 -16.49
C THR A 443 -22.10 33.11 -16.52
N TYR A 444 -21.17 32.43 -15.84
CA TYR A 444 -21.09 30.95 -15.87
C TYR A 444 -22.39 30.26 -15.43
N LYS A 445 -23.14 30.83 -14.48
CA LYS A 445 -24.37 30.24 -13.95
C LYS A 445 -25.41 29.98 -15.05
N LEU A 446 -25.56 30.94 -15.96
CA LEU A 446 -26.47 30.87 -17.10
C LEU A 446 -26.01 29.81 -18.11
N TRP A 447 -24.71 29.80 -18.44
CA TRP A 447 -24.15 28.82 -19.36
C TRP A 447 -24.28 27.37 -18.85
N VAL A 448 -24.10 27.15 -17.54
CA VAL A 448 -24.31 25.83 -16.92
C VAL A 448 -25.76 25.35 -17.08
N SER A 449 -26.74 26.24 -16.91
CA SER A 449 -28.15 25.87 -17.05
C SER A 449 -28.55 25.62 -18.52
N ILE A 450 -27.98 26.38 -19.47
CA ILE A 450 -28.12 26.08 -20.91
C ILE A 450 -27.52 24.70 -21.23
N LEU A 451 -26.32 24.42 -20.74
CA LEU A 451 -25.64 23.16 -20.95
C LEU A 451 -26.46 21.97 -20.44
N TRP A 452 -27.00 22.05 -19.22
CA TRP A 452 -27.82 20.97 -18.66
C TRP A 452 -29.12 20.75 -19.46
N GLY A 453 -29.73 21.82 -19.97
CA GLY A 453 -30.89 21.73 -20.86
C GLY A 453 -30.55 21.02 -22.18
N VAL A 454 -29.47 21.42 -22.83
CA VAL A 454 -28.98 20.77 -24.08
C VAL A 454 -28.61 19.31 -23.82
N TYR A 455 -27.91 19.04 -22.71
CA TYR A 455 -27.52 17.69 -22.33
C TYR A 455 -28.75 16.79 -22.07
N ALA A 456 -29.78 17.30 -21.38
CA ALA A 456 -31.04 16.58 -21.19
C ALA A 456 -31.72 16.26 -22.53
N LEU A 457 -31.73 17.19 -23.49
CA LEU A 457 -32.29 16.95 -24.82
C LEU A 457 -31.52 15.84 -25.56
N LEU A 458 -30.18 15.85 -25.50
CA LEU A 458 -29.34 14.79 -26.07
C LEU A 458 -29.60 13.42 -25.40
N LEU A 459 -29.83 13.39 -24.10
CA LEU A 459 -30.19 12.18 -23.37
C LEU A 459 -31.58 11.64 -23.77
N ILE A 460 -32.56 12.51 -24.00
CA ILE A 460 -33.88 12.12 -24.53
C ILE A 460 -33.71 11.51 -25.92
N ALA A 461 -33.00 12.19 -26.82
CA ALA A 461 -32.78 11.73 -28.18
C ALA A 461 -32.06 10.37 -28.20
N THR A 462 -30.97 10.21 -27.45
CA THR A 462 -30.23 8.95 -27.34
C THR A 462 -31.03 7.85 -26.64
N GLY A 463 -31.85 8.19 -25.64
CA GLY A 463 -32.75 7.27 -24.96
C GLY A 463 -33.87 6.74 -25.85
N ILE A 464 -34.43 7.57 -26.73
CA ILE A 464 -35.39 7.15 -27.76
C ILE A 464 -34.69 6.28 -28.80
N TRP A 465 -33.57 6.75 -29.37
CA TRP A 465 -32.86 6.03 -30.43
C TRP A 465 -32.38 4.64 -30.00
N LYS A 466 -31.86 4.51 -28.76
CA LYS A 466 -31.40 3.23 -28.20
C LYS A 466 -32.51 2.45 -27.48
N LYS A 467 -33.78 2.89 -27.54
CA LYS A 467 -34.93 2.30 -26.83
C LYS A 467 -34.70 2.07 -25.32
N LYS A 468 -33.93 2.96 -24.66
CA LYS A 468 -33.57 2.87 -23.24
C LYS A 468 -34.46 3.77 -22.39
N LYS A 469 -35.46 3.19 -21.70
CA LYS A 469 -36.40 3.94 -20.84
C LYS A 469 -35.71 4.73 -19.74
N HIS A 470 -34.70 4.16 -19.07
CA HIS A 470 -34.00 4.80 -17.95
C HIS A 470 -33.23 6.06 -18.36
N LEU A 471 -32.62 6.10 -19.55
CA LEU A 471 -31.95 7.30 -20.06
C LEU A 471 -32.93 8.47 -20.22
N ARG A 472 -34.15 8.19 -20.72
CA ARG A 472 -35.21 9.19 -20.85
C ARG A 472 -35.69 9.71 -19.49
N ILE A 473 -35.83 8.82 -18.50
CA ILE A 473 -36.22 9.21 -17.13
C ILE A 473 -35.13 10.10 -16.51
N SER A 474 -33.86 9.69 -16.60
CA SER A 474 -32.74 10.51 -16.12
C SER A 474 -32.71 11.89 -16.79
N ALA A 475 -33.01 11.95 -18.09
CA ALA A 475 -33.09 13.20 -18.82
C ALA A 475 -34.24 14.11 -18.35
N ILE A 476 -35.43 13.55 -18.12
CA ILE A 476 -36.56 14.29 -17.57
C ILE A 476 -36.23 14.82 -16.18
N ILE A 477 -35.63 14.01 -15.31
CA ILE A 477 -35.22 14.43 -13.96
C ILE A 477 -34.22 15.60 -14.05
N LEU A 478 -33.18 15.46 -14.87
CA LEU A 478 -32.19 16.51 -15.08
C LEU A 478 -32.84 17.80 -15.63
N PHE A 479 -33.75 17.66 -16.59
CA PHE A 479 -34.46 18.78 -17.18
C PHE A 479 -35.36 19.49 -16.15
N SER A 480 -36.09 18.74 -15.33
CA SER A 480 -36.88 19.28 -14.22
C SER A 480 -36.01 20.01 -13.19
N ILE A 481 -34.84 19.46 -12.83
CA ILE A 481 -33.89 20.14 -11.94
C ILE A 481 -33.38 21.44 -12.57
N THR A 482 -33.05 21.40 -13.87
CA THR A 482 -32.59 22.57 -14.62
C THR A 482 -33.64 23.67 -14.65
N LEU A 483 -34.91 23.30 -14.89
CA LEU A 483 -36.05 24.22 -14.82
C LEU A 483 -36.18 24.86 -13.45
N LEU A 484 -36.21 24.06 -12.38
CA LEU A 484 -36.33 24.57 -11.02
C LEU A 484 -35.18 25.52 -10.68
N LYS A 485 -33.93 25.14 -10.98
CA LYS A 485 -32.75 25.99 -10.77
C LYS A 485 -32.88 27.31 -11.53
N LEU A 486 -33.28 27.25 -12.79
CA LEU A 486 -33.43 28.42 -13.65
C LEU A 486 -34.46 29.40 -13.07
N PHE A 487 -35.63 28.90 -12.65
CA PHE A 487 -36.73 29.71 -12.10
C PHE A 487 -36.40 30.30 -10.72
N PHE A 488 -35.87 29.49 -9.80
CA PHE A 488 -35.70 29.90 -8.40
C PHE A 488 -34.35 30.53 -8.09
N TYR A 489 -33.29 30.17 -8.82
CA TYR A 489 -31.92 30.59 -8.50
C TYR A 489 -31.32 31.51 -9.56
N ASP A 490 -31.39 31.14 -10.84
CA ASP A 490 -30.70 31.89 -11.90
C ASP A 490 -31.44 33.20 -12.23
N ILE A 491 -32.76 33.17 -12.43
CA ILE A 491 -33.55 34.36 -12.80
C ILE A 491 -33.44 35.50 -11.77
N ALA A 492 -33.26 35.18 -10.48
CA ALA A 492 -33.17 36.18 -9.43
C ALA A 492 -32.01 37.18 -9.63
N HIS A 493 -30.93 36.76 -10.32
CA HIS A 493 -29.69 37.53 -10.46
C HIS A 493 -29.44 38.01 -11.91
N LEU A 494 -30.36 37.75 -12.84
CA LEU A 494 -30.20 38.10 -14.26
C LEU A 494 -30.77 39.49 -14.59
N ASN A 495 -30.08 40.20 -15.49
CA ASN A 495 -30.60 41.42 -16.11
C ASN A 495 -31.78 41.10 -17.04
N THR A 496 -32.57 42.12 -17.40
CA THR A 496 -33.80 41.96 -18.20
C THR A 496 -33.53 41.26 -19.55
N LEU A 497 -32.41 41.57 -20.21
CA LEU A 497 -32.04 40.96 -21.48
C LEU A 497 -31.75 39.46 -21.34
N SER A 498 -30.97 39.07 -20.33
CA SER A 498 -30.63 37.67 -20.07
C SER A 498 -31.86 36.85 -19.68
N LYS A 499 -32.78 37.44 -18.89
CA LYS A 499 -34.07 36.81 -18.57
C LYS A 499 -34.86 36.47 -19.83
N THR A 500 -34.96 37.41 -20.77
CA THR A 500 -35.65 37.20 -22.05
C THR A 500 -35.01 36.06 -22.86
N ILE A 501 -33.68 36.07 -23.00
CA ILE A 501 -32.93 35.02 -23.73
C ILE A 501 -33.18 33.64 -23.10
N VAL A 502 -33.15 33.56 -21.77
CA VAL A 502 -33.37 32.32 -21.03
C VAL A 502 -34.80 31.80 -21.22
N PHE A 503 -35.82 32.66 -21.12
CA PHE A 503 -37.21 32.25 -21.34
C PHE A 503 -37.48 31.79 -22.77
N VAL A 504 -36.92 32.48 -23.77
CA VAL A 504 -37.04 32.07 -25.19
C VAL A 504 -36.35 30.74 -25.42
N SER A 505 -35.11 30.58 -24.95
CA SER A 505 -34.34 29.33 -25.08
C SER A 505 -35.07 28.17 -24.41
N LEU A 506 -35.67 28.40 -23.25
CA LEU A 506 -36.44 27.41 -22.54
C LEU A 506 -37.72 27.01 -23.29
N GLY A 507 -38.45 27.98 -23.85
CA GLY A 507 -39.62 27.73 -24.68
C GLY A 507 -39.28 26.85 -25.88
N ILE A 508 -38.18 27.15 -26.58
CA ILE A 508 -37.67 26.33 -27.69
C ILE A 508 -37.33 24.91 -27.19
N LEU A 509 -36.68 24.78 -26.04
CA LEU A 509 -36.27 23.48 -25.51
C LEU A 509 -37.49 22.62 -25.14
N LEU A 510 -38.51 23.20 -24.53
CA LEU A 510 -39.79 22.53 -24.23
C LEU A 510 -40.51 22.07 -25.50
N LEU A 511 -40.55 22.91 -26.54
CA LEU A 511 -41.13 22.56 -27.83
C LEU A 511 -40.38 21.39 -28.49
N LEU A 512 -39.05 21.40 -28.46
CA LEU A 512 -38.23 20.31 -29.00
C LEU A 512 -38.46 19.00 -28.26
N VAL A 513 -38.53 19.02 -26.92
CA VAL A 513 -38.81 17.82 -26.13
C VAL A 513 -40.22 17.29 -26.44
N SER A 514 -41.22 18.16 -26.49
CA SER A 514 -42.61 17.80 -26.86
C SER A 514 -42.67 17.18 -28.25
N TYR A 515 -42.00 17.80 -29.23
CA TYR A 515 -41.90 17.31 -30.59
C TYR A 515 -41.25 15.92 -30.65
N LEU A 516 -40.11 15.70 -29.98
CA LEU A 516 -39.41 14.40 -29.97
C LEU A 516 -40.31 13.29 -29.40
N TYR A 517 -41.03 13.56 -28.32
CA TYR A 517 -41.96 12.59 -27.73
C TYR A 517 -43.15 12.29 -28.63
N ASN A 518 -43.72 13.30 -29.30
CA ASN A 518 -44.84 13.11 -30.21
C ASN A 518 -44.41 12.38 -31.50
N ARG A 519 -43.29 12.79 -32.10
CA ARG A 519 -42.78 12.23 -33.36
C ARG A 519 -42.35 10.77 -33.22
N PHE A 520 -41.76 10.40 -32.09
CA PHE A 520 -41.26 9.05 -31.85
C PHE A 520 -42.19 8.19 -30.99
N ARG A 521 -43.46 8.59 -30.81
CA ARG A 521 -44.44 7.88 -29.98
C ARG A 521 -44.52 6.39 -30.27
N ASN A 522 -44.49 5.98 -31.54
CA ASN A 522 -44.59 4.57 -31.95
C ASN A 522 -43.35 3.76 -31.49
N ILE A 523 -42.15 4.32 -31.67
CA ILE A 523 -40.89 3.72 -31.19
C ILE A 523 -40.89 3.59 -29.66
N ILE A 524 -41.51 4.55 -28.96
CA ILE A 524 -41.62 4.57 -27.51
C ILE A 524 -42.64 3.54 -27.00
N ALA A 525 -43.74 3.33 -27.73
CA ALA A 525 -44.83 2.41 -27.41
C ALA A 525 -44.48 0.93 -27.68
N GLY A 526 -43.45 0.66 -28.48
CA GLY A 526 -43.03 -0.71 -28.79
C GLY A 526 -43.91 -1.39 -29.85
N GLU A 527 -44.71 -0.60 -30.57
CA GLU A 527 -45.36 -1.04 -31.80
C GLU A 527 -44.26 -1.14 -32.86
N GLU A 528 -43.74 -2.37 -33.08
CA GLU A 528 -43.07 -2.66 -34.35
C GLU A 528 -44.10 -2.47 -35.46
N ASP A 529 -43.71 -1.79 -36.54
CA ASP A 529 -44.55 -1.59 -37.72
C ASP A 529 -45.04 -2.96 -38.23
N SER A 530 -46.21 -3.37 -37.74
CA SER A 530 -47.09 -4.25 -38.50
C SER A 530 -47.74 -3.37 -39.55
N GLU A 531 -47.55 -3.75 -40.81
CA GLU A 531 -48.03 -3.12 -42.06
C GLU A 531 -46.95 -2.25 -42.74
N SER A 532 -46.53 -2.49 -43.98
CA SER A 532 -46.93 -3.47 -45.02
C SER A 532 -45.91 -3.40 -46.15
#